data_AF-A0A2Y9RTI1-F1
#
_entry.id   AF-A0A2Y9RTI1-F1
#
_cell.length_a   1.000
_cell.length_b   1.000
_cell.length_c   1.000
_cell.angle_alpha   90.00
_cell.angle_beta   90.00
_cell.angle_gamma   90.00
#
_symmetry.space_group_name_H-M   'P 1'
#
loop_
_entity.id
_entity.type
_entity.pdbx_description
1 polymer ?
#
loop_
_entity_poly.entity_id
_entity_poly.type
_entity_poly.pdbx_seq_one_letter_code
_entity_poly.pdbx_strand_id
1 'polypeptide(L)'
;MALRGVRVVELAGLAPGPFCGMILADFGAQVMRVDRLGSRGDISHLGRGKRSIAVDLKRPRGAAVLRRLCAGVDVVLEPFRSGVMEKLQLGPEILQQVNPKLIYARLSGFGQTGRFSGVAGHDINYLALSGGRDSVSEFFSMENSQSGTVGTASRPEFVRRWSSFLHNLPDSRWGVHGCWSIRTPVL
;
A
#
# COMPACT_ATOMS: atom_id res chain seq x y z
N MET A 1 4.21 -10.42 -21.10
CA MET A 1 4.00 -9.62 -19.89
C MET A 1 5.04 -9.99 -18.85
N ALA A 2 5.57 -9.00 -18.13
CA ALA A 2 6.77 -9.14 -17.29
C ALA A 2 6.56 -10.04 -16.06
N LEU A 3 5.34 -10.10 -15.51
CA LEU A 3 5.01 -10.89 -14.31
C LEU A 3 4.20 -12.15 -14.63
N ARG A 4 4.28 -12.64 -15.88
CA ARG A 4 3.56 -13.86 -16.27
C ARG A 4 4.02 -15.05 -15.40
N GLY A 5 3.05 -15.73 -14.79
CA GLY A 5 3.30 -16.90 -13.93
C GLY A 5 3.45 -16.56 -12.45
N VAL A 6 3.59 -15.28 -12.10
CA VAL A 6 3.59 -14.82 -10.70
C VAL A 6 2.17 -14.91 -10.14
N ARG A 7 2.02 -15.51 -8.96
CA ARG A 7 0.76 -15.66 -8.23
C ARG A 7 0.78 -14.78 -6.99
N VAL A 8 -0.25 -13.95 -6.86
CA VAL A 8 -0.35 -12.95 -5.79
C VAL A 8 -1.65 -13.15 -5.03
N VAL A 9 -1.58 -13.11 -3.71
CA VAL A 9 -2.74 -13.01 -2.83
C VAL A 9 -2.83 -11.59 -2.29
N GLU A 10 -3.93 -10.91 -2.58
CA GLU A 10 -4.23 -9.57 -2.06
C GLU A 10 -5.25 -9.67 -0.93
N LEU A 11 -4.91 -9.20 0.27
CA LEU A 11 -5.90 -9.08 1.35
C LEU A 11 -6.67 -7.78 1.16
N ALA A 12 -8.00 -7.85 1.17
CA ALA A 12 -8.84 -6.69 0.92
C ALA A 12 -8.57 -5.58 1.96
N GLY A 13 -8.23 -4.39 1.45
CA GLY A 13 -7.96 -3.19 2.23
C GLY A 13 -8.33 -1.93 1.46
N LEU A 14 -7.77 -0.80 1.91
CA LEU A 14 -7.98 0.50 1.26
C LEU A 14 -6.93 0.74 0.17
N ALA A 15 -7.21 1.76 -0.66
CA ALA A 15 -6.51 2.19 -1.88
C ALA A 15 -5.09 1.65 -2.14
N PRO A 16 -4.06 1.81 -1.27
CA PRO A 16 -2.71 1.34 -1.58
C PRO A 16 -2.60 -0.16 -1.87
N GLY A 17 -3.35 -1.00 -1.15
CA GLY A 17 -3.33 -2.45 -1.37
C GLY A 17 -3.92 -2.85 -2.73
N PRO A 18 -5.20 -2.50 -3.01
CA PRO A 18 -5.84 -2.76 -4.28
C PRO A 18 -5.12 -2.12 -5.48
N PHE A 19 -4.51 -0.95 -5.31
CA PHE A 19 -3.72 -0.29 -6.36
C PHE A 19 -2.45 -1.07 -6.70
N CYS A 20 -1.71 -1.54 -5.68
CA CYS A 20 -0.56 -2.41 -5.89
C CYS A 20 -0.94 -3.70 -6.61
N GLY A 21 -2.01 -4.37 -6.14
CA GLY A 21 -2.51 -5.58 -6.79
C GLY A 21 -2.97 -5.35 -8.24
N MET A 22 -3.61 -4.21 -8.52
CA MET A 22 -3.99 -3.81 -9.88
C MET A 22 -2.77 -3.68 -10.79
N ILE A 23 -1.72 -2.98 -10.35
CA ILE A 23 -0.48 -2.84 -11.13
C ILE A 23 0.12 -4.23 -11.42
N LEU A 24 0.23 -5.10 -10.41
CA LEU A 24 0.75 -6.45 -10.61
C LEU A 24 -0.08 -7.24 -11.65
N ALA A 25 -1.41 -7.13 -11.59
CA ALA A 25 -2.30 -7.75 -12.56
C ALA A 25 -2.11 -7.16 -13.98
N ASP A 26 -1.97 -5.85 -14.12
CA ASP A 26 -1.73 -5.17 -15.40
C ASP A 26 -0.40 -5.63 -16.04
N PHE A 27 0.62 -5.95 -15.22
CA PHE A 27 1.89 -6.53 -15.67
C PHE A 27 1.85 -8.07 -15.85
N GLY A 28 0.68 -8.69 -15.74
CA GLY A 28 0.42 -10.09 -16.07
C GLY A 28 0.50 -11.09 -14.92
N ALA A 29 0.57 -10.63 -13.67
CA ALA A 29 0.47 -11.52 -12.51
C ALA A 29 -0.96 -12.04 -12.32
N GLN A 30 -1.11 -13.24 -11.76
CA GLN A 30 -2.39 -13.78 -11.36
C GLN A 30 -2.71 -13.34 -9.94
N VAL A 31 -3.59 -12.35 -9.80
CA VAL A 31 -3.95 -11.79 -8.50
C VAL A 31 -5.29 -12.37 -8.01
N MET A 32 -5.26 -13.00 -6.84
CA MET A 32 -6.44 -13.46 -6.10
C MET A 32 -6.64 -12.59 -4.86
N ARG A 33 -7.68 -11.77 -4.89
CA ARG A 33 -8.10 -10.97 -3.76
C ARG A 33 -8.94 -11.79 -2.79
N VAL A 34 -8.70 -11.61 -1.49
CA VAL A 34 -9.45 -12.23 -0.40
C VAL A 34 -10.25 -11.14 0.30
N ASP A 35 -11.55 -11.14 0.06
CA ASP A 35 -12.52 -10.23 0.66
C ASP A 35 -13.10 -10.79 1.96
N ARG A 36 -13.59 -9.89 2.81
CA ARG A 36 -14.37 -10.26 4.00
C ARG A 36 -15.77 -10.68 3.59
N LEU A 37 -16.38 -11.62 4.32
CA LEU A 37 -17.79 -11.96 4.13
C LEU A 37 -18.69 -10.71 4.25
N GLY A 38 -19.68 -10.61 3.37
CA GLY A 38 -20.59 -9.46 3.32
C GLY A 38 -19.99 -8.18 2.69
N SER A 39 -18.73 -8.21 2.27
CA SER A 39 -18.18 -7.15 1.40
C SER A 39 -18.89 -7.19 0.06
N ARG A 40 -19.25 -6.02 -0.49
CA ARG A 40 -19.85 -5.90 -1.84
C ARG A 40 -18.85 -6.18 -2.97
N GLY A 41 -17.67 -6.72 -2.67
CA GLY A 41 -16.54 -6.79 -3.59
C GLY A 41 -16.00 -5.40 -3.93
N ASP A 42 -14.88 -5.36 -4.65
CA ASP A 42 -14.37 -4.09 -5.18
C ASP A 42 -15.08 -3.76 -6.49
N ILE A 43 -16.01 -2.81 -6.45
CA ILE A 43 -16.71 -2.29 -7.64
C ILE A 43 -15.89 -1.13 -8.26
N SER A 44 -14.76 -0.75 -7.65
CA SER A 44 -13.90 0.31 -8.18
C SER A 44 -13.02 -0.19 -9.34
N HIS A 45 -12.45 0.76 -10.07
CA HIS A 45 -11.45 0.47 -11.11
C HIS A 45 -10.22 -0.27 -10.57
N LEU A 46 -9.97 -0.23 -9.25
CA LEU A 46 -8.85 -0.94 -8.62
C LEU A 46 -9.07 -2.45 -8.59
N GLY A 47 -10.30 -2.93 -8.81
CA GLY A 47 -10.63 -4.36 -8.90
C GLY A 47 -10.22 -5.02 -10.22
N ARG A 48 -9.87 -4.25 -11.26
CA ARG A 48 -9.64 -4.78 -12.62
C ARG A 48 -8.52 -5.81 -12.67
N GLY A 49 -8.68 -6.81 -13.54
CA GLY A 49 -7.65 -7.85 -13.77
C GLY A 49 -7.48 -8.86 -12.63
N LYS A 50 -8.27 -8.76 -11.56
CA LYS A 50 -8.17 -9.61 -10.37
C LYS A 50 -9.35 -10.58 -10.27
N ARG A 51 -9.10 -11.74 -9.67
CA ARG A 51 -10.15 -12.65 -9.19
C ARG A 51 -10.38 -12.39 -7.71
N SER A 52 -11.58 -12.61 -7.19
CA SER A 52 -11.89 -12.45 -5.76
C SER A 52 -12.56 -13.69 -5.18
N ILE A 53 -12.26 -13.97 -3.91
CA ILE A 53 -12.97 -14.92 -3.06
C ILE A 53 -13.33 -14.25 -1.73
N ALA A 54 -14.47 -14.60 -1.15
CA ALA A 54 -14.86 -14.12 0.18
C ALA A 54 -14.57 -15.18 1.24
N VAL A 55 -13.78 -14.83 2.26
CA VAL A 55 -13.36 -15.75 3.33
C VAL A 55 -13.43 -15.05 4.69
N ASP A 56 -14.02 -15.71 5.69
CA ASP A 56 -13.97 -15.24 7.07
C ASP A 56 -12.67 -15.68 7.75
N LEU A 57 -11.66 -14.81 7.72
CA LEU A 57 -10.36 -15.06 8.34
C LEU A 57 -10.39 -15.13 9.86
N LYS A 58 -11.48 -14.69 10.52
CA LYS A 58 -11.62 -14.81 11.98
C LYS A 58 -11.95 -16.24 12.41
N ARG A 59 -12.48 -17.06 11.49
CA ARG A 59 -12.75 -18.47 11.76
C ARG A 59 -11.50 -19.30 11.47
N PRO A 60 -11.17 -20.30 12.32
CA PRO A 60 -10.02 -21.19 12.08
C PRO A 60 -10.03 -21.85 10.70
N ARG A 61 -11.21 -22.21 10.19
CA ARG A 61 -11.37 -22.76 8.83
C ARG A 61 -11.01 -21.76 7.74
N GLY A 62 -11.38 -20.48 7.89
CA GLY A 62 -11.05 -19.45 6.91
C GLY A 62 -9.56 -19.10 6.93
N ALA A 63 -8.95 -19.01 8.12
CA ALA A 63 -7.49 -18.89 8.25
C ALA A 63 -6.76 -20.08 7.58
N ALA A 64 -7.26 -21.31 7.76
CA ALA A 64 -6.69 -22.48 7.11
C ALA A 64 -6.79 -22.43 5.57
N VAL A 65 -7.87 -21.87 5.01
CA VAL A 65 -7.99 -21.64 3.56
C VAL A 65 -6.92 -20.68 3.08
N LEU A 66 -6.73 -19.54 3.75
CA LEU A 66 -5.69 -18.59 3.36
C LEU A 66 -4.30 -19.21 3.43
N ARG A 67 -4.00 -19.94 4.50
CA ARG A 67 -2.71 -20.62 4.67
C ARG A 67 -2.44 -21.62 3.55
N ARG A 68 -3.44 -22.38 3.12
CA ARG A 68 -3.32 -23.31 1.98
C ARG A 68 -3.10 -22.58 0.66
N LEU A 69 -3.78 -21.46 0.44
CA LEU A 69 -3.51 -20.61 -0.73
C LEU A 69 -2.07 -20.11 -0.72
N CYS A 70 -1.59 -19.64 0.44
CA CYS A 70 -0.24 -19.08 0.56
C CYS A 70 0.89 -20.09 0.35
N ALA A 71 0.61 -21.39 0.48
CA ALA A 71 1.57 -22.46 0.20
C ALA A 71 2.01 -22.50 -1.28
N GLY A 72 1.19 -21.97 -2.19
CA GLY A 72 1.44 -21.99 -3.63
C GLY A 72 1.37 -20.61 -4.26
N VAL A 73 1.70 -19.53 -3.55
CA VAL A 73 1.74 -18.17 -4.14
C VAL A 73 3.10 -17.55 -3.90
N ASP A 74 3.46 -16.59 -4.73
CA ASP A 74 4.77 -15.97 -4.71
C ASP A 74 4.76 -14.71 -3.83
N VAL A 75 3.62 -14.00 -3.80
CA VAL A 75 3.47 -12.74 -3.07
C VAL A 75 2.17 -12.70 -2.27
N VAL A 76 2.23 -12.18 -1.04
CA VAL A 76 1.06 -11.76 -0.25
C VAL A 76 1.12 -10.25 -0.02
N LEU A 77 0.02 -9.55 -0.29
CA LEU A 77 -0.14 -8.12 0.02
C LEU A 77 -1.02 -7.96 1.27
N GLU A 78 -0.43 -7.45 2.36
CA GLU A 78 -1.11 -7.17 3.64
C GLU A 78 -1.24 -5.65 3.87
N PRO A 79 -2.43 -5.05 3.76
CA PRO A 79 -2.66 -3.63 4.03
C PRO A 79 -3.13 -3.34 5.48
N PHE A 80 -2.88 -4.25 6.41
CA PHE A 80 -3.38 -4.12 7.79
C PHE A 80 -2.35 -3.47 8.72
N ARG A 81 -2.86 -3.06 9.89
CA ARG A 81 -2.03 -2.52 10.98
C ARG A 81 -1.13 -3.62 11.55
N SER A 82 -0.02 -3.19 12.15
CA SER A 82 0.90 -4.09 12.84
C SER A 82 0.15 -4.96 13.86
N GLY A 83 0.43 -6.27 13.86
CA GLY A 83 -0.15 -7.23 14.79
C GLY A 83 -1.51 -7.81 14.40
N VAL A 84 -2.17 -7.33 13.34
CA VAL A 84 -3.49 -7.85 12.94
C VAL A 84 -3.37 -9.29 12.41
N MET A 85 -2.43 -9.55 11.52
CA MET A 85 -2.27 -10.87 10.92
C MET A 85 -1.63 -11.87 11.88
N GLU A 86 -0.79 -11.42 12.80
CA GLU A 86 -0.24 -12.23 13.88
C GLU A 86 -1.35 -12.77 14.81
N LYS A 87 -2.32 -11.91 15.18
CA LYS A 87 -3.50 -12.33 15.97
C LYS A 87 -4.38 -13.35 15.25
N LEU A 88 -4.37 -13.33 13.91
CA LEU A 88 -5.09 -14.29 13.08
C LEU A 88 -4.26 -15.55 12.78
N GLN A 89 -3.03 -15.66 13.30
CA GLN A 89 -2.08 -16.73 12.99
C GLN A 89 -1.74 -16.84 11.49
N LEU A 90 -1.72 -15.70 10.80
CA LEU A 90 -1.46 -15.56 9.37
C LEU A 90 -0.33 -14.56 9.09
N GLY A 91 0.49 -14.26 10.11
CA GLY A 91 1.67 -13.42 9.98
C GLY A 91 2.78 -14.10 9.16
N PRO A 92 3.82 -13.33 8.78
CA PRO A 92 4.91 -13.76 7.91
C PRO A 92 5.65 -14.95 8.49
N GLU A 93 5.92 -14.97 9.80
CA GLU A 93 6.62 -16.09 10.46
C GLU A 93 5.92 -17.43 10.22
N ILE A 94 4.58 -17.45 10.30
CA ILE A 94 3.80 -18.67 10.12
C ILE A 94 3.67 -19.02 8.64
N LEU A 95 3.39 -18.05 7.77
CA LEU A 95 3.20 -18.33 6.35
C LEU A 95 4.52 -18.69 5.65
N GLN A 96 5.64 -18.11 6.06
CA GLN A 96 6.97 -18.41 5.50
C GLN A 96 7.52 -19.74 6.01
N GLN A 97 7.08 -20.26 7.16
CA GLN A 97 7.35 -21.65 7.53
C GLN A 97 6.73 -22.65 6.55
N VAL A 98 5.55 -22.34 6.01
CA VAL A 98 4.87 -23.17 5.01
C VAL A 98 5.44 -22.96 3.61
N ASN A 99 5.78 -21.72 3.26
CA ASN A 99 6.37 -21.36 1.98
C ASN A 99 7.57 -20.41 2.20
N PRO A 100 8.79 -20.95 2.32
CA PRO A 100 9.99 -20.14 2.59
C PRO A 100 10.34 -19.13 1.48
N LYS A 101 9.80 -19.31 0.27
CA LYS A 101 10.01 -18.40 -0.87
C LYS A 101 8.98 -17.26 -0.92
N LEU A 102 8.00 -17.25 -0.01
CA LEU A 102 6.92 -16.28 0.00
C LEU A 102 7.42 -14.87 0.28
N ILE A 103 7.18 -13.96 -0.66
CA ILE A 103 7.35 -12.53 -0.46
C ILE A 103 6.12 -12.00 0.29
N TYR A 104 6.32 -11.60 1.53
CA TYR A 104 5.26 -11.06 2.37
C TYR A 104 5.37 -9.53 2.41
N ALA A 105 4.54 -8.82 1.65
CA ALA A 105 4.58 -7.36 1.52
C ALA A 105 3.57 -6.69 2.45
N ARG A 106 4.06 -5.81 3.32
CA ARG A 106 3.25 -5.08 4.31
C ARG A 106 3.07 -3.62 3.91
N LEU A 107 1.83 -3.22 3.69
CA LEU A 107 1.40 -1.91 3.20
C LEU A 107 0.74 -1.12 4.35
N SER A 108 1.49 -0.86 5.42
CA SER A 108 1.02 -0.14 6.61
C SER A 108 1.51 1.31 6.62
N GLY A 109 0.64 2.28 6.89
CA GLY A 109 1.01 3.70 6.84
C GLY A 109 2.14 4.14 7.79
N PHE A 110 2.09 3.72 9.07
CA PHE A 110 3.13 4.04 10.06
C PHE A 110 4.21 2.97 10.21
N GLY A 111 4.28 2.01 9.28
CA GLY A 111 5.18 0.86 9.40
C GLY A 111 4.76 -0.14 10.48
N GLN A 112 5.66 -1.09 10.74
CA GLN A 112 5.39 -2.25 11.61
C GLN A 112 5.92 -2.06 13.05
N THR A 113 6.76 -1.06 13.27
CA THR A 113 7.43 -0.76 14.54
C THR A 113 7.28 0.72 14.90
N GLY A 114 7.60 1.08 16.14
CA GLY A 114 7.54 2.47 16.62
C GLY A 114 6.17 2.87 17.18
N ARG A 115 6.13 4.06 17.77
CA ARG A 115 4.99 4.58 18.58
C ARG A 115 3.65 4.60 17.83
N PHE A 116 3.68 4.83 16.51
CA PHE A 116 2.47 4.99 15.71
C PHE A 116 2.04 3.72 14.95
N SER A 117 2.80 2.61 15.05
CA SER A 117 2.53 1.37 14.30
C SER A 117 1.16 0.73 14.56
N GLY A 118 0.59 0.93 15.77
CA GLY A 118 -0.75 0.46 16.14
C GLY A 118 -1.87 1.47 15.85
N VAL A 119 -1.53 2.69 15.45
CA VAL A 119 -2.48 3.81 15.33
C VAL A 119 -3.13 3.80 13.94
N ALA A 120 -4.41 4.15 13.87
CA ALA A 120 -5.08 4.33 12.59
C ALA A 120 -4.63 5.65 11.95
N GLY A 121 -4.43 5.63 10.64
CA GLY A 121 -4.12 6.84 9.88
C GLY A 121 -4.71 6.75 8.48
N HIS A 122 -4.94 7.93 7.90
CA HIS A 122 -5.21 8.13 6.49
C HIS A 122 -4.09 8.97 5.88
N ASP A 123 -4.11 9.06 4.55
CA ASP A 123 -3.18 9.86 3.74
C ASP A 123 -2.83 11.21 4.35
N ILE A 124 -3.82 11.98 4.81
CA ILE A 124 -3.60 13.29 5.42
C ILE A 124 -2.80 13.23 6.72
N ASN A 125 -2.94 12.16 7.52
CA ASN A 125 -2.17 12.00 8.75
C ASN A 125 -0.70 11.74 8.44
N TYR A 126 -0.43 10.90 7.44
CA TYR A 126 0.93 10.59 7.01
C TYR A 126 1.61 11.82 6.40
N LEU A 127 0.87 12.58 5.59
CA LEU A 127 1.34 13.84 4.99
C LEU A 127 1.60 14.92 6.04
N ALA A 128 0.74 15.03 7.06
CA ALA A 128 0.93 15.97 8.16
C ALA A 128 2.21 15.65 8.95
N LEU A 129 2.42 14.39 9.30
CA LEU A 129 3.55 13.97 10.13
C LEU A 129 4.88 13.95 9.37
N SER A 130 4.87 13.87 8.04
CA SER A 130 6.09 13.98 7.23
C SER A 130 6.57 15.43 7.06
N GLY A 131 5.80 16.43 7.52
CA GLY A 131 6.03 17.85 7.23
C GLY A 131 5.54 18.29 5.85
N GLY A 132 5.08 17.35 5.00
CA GLY A 132 4.61 17.65 3.66
C GLY A 132 3.30 18.45 3.63
N ARG A 133 2.46 18.35 4.68
CA ARG A 133 1.19 19.10 4.72
C ARG A 133 1.43 20.61 4.74
N ASP A 134 2.41 21.07 5.50
CA ASP A 134 2.68 22.51 5.61
C ASP A 134 3.24 23.03 4.30
N SER A 135 4.11 22.26 3.63
CA SER A 135 4.62 22.56 2.30
C SER A 135 3.51 22.57 1.23
N VAL A 136 2.54 21.66 1.30
CA VAL A 136 1.37 21.62 0.40
C VAL A 136 0.41 22.78 0.67
N SER A 137 0.18 23.11 1.94
CA SER A 137 -0.66 24.26 2.33
C SER A 137 -0.05 25.59 1.87
N GLU A 138 1.27 25.73 1.99
CA GLU A 138 2.01 26.90 1.51
C GLU A 138 1.95 27.00 -0.03
N PHE A 139 2.12 25.88 -0.74
CA PHE A 139 1.95 25.84 -2.20
C PHE A 139 0.56 26.31 -2.65
N PHE A 140 -0.51 25.77 -2.07
CA PHE A 140 -1.88 26.19 -2.40
C PHE A 140 -2.18 27.63 -1.98
N SER A 141 -1.55 28.12 -0.91
CA SER A 141 -1.65 29.52 -0.50
C SER A 141 -0.94 30.43 -1.50
N MET A 142 0.24 30.04 -2.01
CA MET A 142 0.94 30.77 -3.08
C MET A 142 0.17 30.77 -4.40
N GLU A 143 -0.50 29.67 -4.74
CA GLU A 143 -1.31 29.54 -5.96
C GLU A 143 -2.58 30.40 -5.87
N ASN A 144 -3.29 30.35 -4.74
CA ASN A 144 -4.46 31.20 -4.50
C ASN A 144 -4.13 32.69 -4.41
N SER A 145 -2.91 33.04 -3.96
CA SER A 145 -2.42 34.43 -3.96
C SER A 145 -2.17 34.99 -5.36
N GLN A 146 -2.06 34.13 -6.38
CA GLN A 146 -1.85 34.50 -7.78
C GLN A 146 -3.10 34.28 -8.66
N SER A 147 -4.29 34.23 -8.07
CA SER A 147 -5.59 34.17 -8.78
C SER A 147 -5.97 35.50 -9.47
N GLY A 148 -5.00 36.14 -10.13
CA GLY A 148 -5.20 37.14 -11.16
C GLY A 148 -4.91 36.53 -12.53
N THR A 149 -5.96 36.08 -13.22
CA THR A 149 -5.99 35.60 -14.63
C THR A 149 -5.52 34.16 -14.86
N VAL A 150 -6.49 33.23 -14.86
CA VAL A 150 -6.32 31.89 -15.44
C VAL A 150 -6.25 32.03 -16.96
N GLY A 151 -5.08 31.80 -17.56
CA GLY A 151 -4.98 31.73 -19.03
C GLY A 151 -3.61 31.74 -19.69
N THR A 152 -2.52 32.13 -19.02
CA THR A 152 -1.22 32.35 -19.72
C THR A 152 0.01 31.73 -19.06
N ALA A 153 -0.14 30.84 -18.08
CA ALA A 153 0.99 30.12 -17.52
C ALA A 153 1.49 29.06 -18.52
N SER A 154 2.44 29.45 -19.36
CA SER A 154 3.18 28.54 -20.21
C SER A 154 3.79 27.42 -19.33
N ARG A 155 3.65 26.17 -19.79
CA ARG A 155 4.10 24.93 -19.13
C ARG A 155 5.51 24.91 -18.48
N PRO A 156 6.53 25.71 -18.89
CA PRO A 156 7.86 25.63 -18.28
C PRO A 156 7.95 26.10 -16.83
N GLU A 157 7.15 27.09 -16.41
CA GLU A 157 7.25 27.63 -15.05
C GLU A 157 6.68 26.68 -13.99
N PHE A 158 5.61 25.96 -14.33
CA PHE A 158 5.05 24.93 -13.46
C PHE A 158 6.08 23.83 -13.17
N VAL A 159 6.78 23.34 -14.20
CA VAL A 159 7.83 22.31 -14.05
C VAL A 159 9.03 22.83 -13.26
N ARG A 160 9.46 24.08 -13.49
CA ARG A 160 10.53 24.73 -12.71
C ARG A 160 10.14 24.89 -11.23
N ARG A 161 8.90 25.29 -10.95
CA ARG A 161 8.39 25.50 -9.60
C ARG A 161 8.24 24.18 -8.84
N TRP A 162 7.80 23.12 -9.54
CA TRP A 162 7.81 21.75 -9.05
C TRP A 162 9.22 21.23 -8.74
N SER A 163 10.18 21.44 -9.65
CA SER A 163 11.58 21.05 -9.44
C SER A 163 12.19 21.81 -8.24
N SER A 164 11.92 23.11 -8.11
CA SER A 164 12.42 23.91 -6.99
C SER A 164 11.79 23.51 -5.65
N PHE A 165 10.50 23.14 -5.62
CA PHE A 165 9.85 22.57 -4.45
C PHE A 165 10.51 21.24 -4.01
N LEU A 166 10.76 20.34 -4.97
CA LEU A 166 11.42 19.07 -4.69
C LEU A 166 12.87 19.25 -4.22
N HIS A 167 13.57 20.28 -4.70
CA HIS A 167 14.95 20.59 -4.29
C HIS A 167 15.05 21.34 -2.95
N ASN A 168 14.00 22.04 -2.52
CA ASN A 168 13.97 22.82 -1.28
C ASN A 168 13.32 22.08 -0.10
N LEU A 169 12.92 20.83 -0.26
CA LEU A 169 12.54 19.98 0.87
C LEU A 169 13.76 19.85 1.79
N PRO A 170 13.72 20.41 3.01
CA PRO A 170 14.83 20.27 3.94
C PRO A 170 15.01 18.79 4.23
N ASP A 171 16.26 18.32 4.10
CA ASP A 171 16.68 16.96 4.41
C ASP A 171 16.07 16.56 5.76
N SER A 172 15.05 15.70 5.71
CA SER A 172 14.13 15.54 6.83
C SER A 172 14.85 14.85 7.97
N ARG A 173 15.34 15.65 8.93
CA ARG A 173 15.92 15.24 10.22
C ARG A 173 14.99 14.37 11.09
N TRP A 174 13.77 14.13 10.62
CA TRP A 174 12.85 13.14 11.15
C TRP A 174 12.80 11.99 10.17
N GLY A 175 13.67 11.00 10.38
CA GLY A 175 13.69 9.74 9.64
C GLY A 175 12.36 9.00 9.79
N VAL A 176 11.37 9.37 9.01
CA VAL A 176 10.23 8.51 8.72
C VAL A 176 10.75 7.53 7.67
N HIS A 177 11.40 6.46 8.12
CA HIS A 177 11.78 5.37 7.24
C HIS A 177 10.55 4.99 6.42
N GLY A 178 10.69 5.15 5.10
CA GLY A 178 9.61 5.06 4.14
C GLY A 178 8.74 3.82 4.32
N CYS A 179 7.47 4.02 3.98
CA CYS A 179 6.31 3.15 4.04
C CYS A 179 6.44 1.85 3.20
N TRP A 180 7.57 1.15 3.20
CA TRP A 180 7.79 -0.08 2.43
C TRP A 180 8.85 -0.95 3.11
N SER A 181 8.45 -1.77 4.06
CA SER A 181 9.33 -2.83 4.60
C SER A 181 9.03 -4.12 3.85
N ILE A 182 9.82 -4.42 2.82
CA ILE A 182 9.91 -5.77 2.26
C ILE A 182 11.01 -6.47 3.05
N ARG A 183 10.66 -7.42 3.91
CA ARG A 183 11.65 -8.37 4.44
C ARG A 183 11.74 -9.54 3.49
N THR A 184 12.78 -9.55 2.68
CA THR A 184 13.32 -10.77 2.06
C THR A 184 14.68 -11.02 2.69
N PRO A 185 15.01 -12.25 3.15
CA PRO A 185 16.39 -12.58 3.42
C PRO A 185 17.14 -12.48 2.08
N VAL A 186 18.14 -11.61 2.03
CA VAL A 186 19.08 -11.53 0.92
C VAL A 186 19.92 -12.81 0.98
N LEU A 187 19.90 -13.60 -0.09
CA LEU A 187 20.88 -14.65 -0.34
C LEU A 187 22.19 -14.04 -0.81
#